data_AF-A0A0R3U8U8-F1
#
_entry.id   AF-A0A0R3U8U8-F1
#
_cell.length_a   1.000
_cell.length_b   1.000
_cell.length_c   1.000
_cell.angle_alpha   90.00
_cell.angle_beta   90.00
_cell.angle_gamma   90.00
#
_symmetry.space_group_name_H-M   'P 1'
#
loop_
_entity.id
_entity.type
_entity.pdbx_description
1 polymer ?
#
loop_
_entity_poly.entity_id
_entity_poly.type
_entity_poly.pdbx_seq_one_letter_code
_entity_poly.pdbx_strand_id
1 'polypeptide(L)'
;MMVCCDYAKLQEPTGWGQLLSESIGFQAMAGVFMPASFVVFTDWQRWRNGEFKFVWSKPFHLAPEKRVGSATVLRTLSFWRLSGHAAKIAFWTAVHKYLLCSIDIIGVVIGPTQRILTDHGTPMDWVIICFTCYTFLVRFTLFYVIFYELSRLVGDFQQFLLSPAFSPNTLELVRGDPLAAKFWKQASLVERWIRVEVTVECLMPEGPCCTMIAFTSSEIWRFFDTGLYNVLKHYIYIPWMEVVTMVTYGNKDNLRGQTSPVVQNIAAVFGAVFTFLFVLTFHGWNKGNYVWVTISFVLWMIERFVAKANRTYALSDNLSKRLGAAWEQRIRCAACSGLQMINLLSFSFFVTSYDSAWFLVDSTPARPCKLSNLGKFLSLNLSSVISFY
;
A
#
# COMPACT_ATOMS: atom_id res chain seq x y z
N MET A 1 -11.96 7.51 -15.37
CA MET A 1 -13.24 7.53 -16.11
C MET A 1 -13.46 8.84 -16.86
N MET A 2 -13.35 10.03 -16.23
CA MET A 2 -13.54 11.31 -16.95
C MET A 2 -12.56 11.52 -18.12
N VAL A 3 -11.28 11.20 -17.94
CA VAL A 3 -10.26 11.29 -19.00
C VAL A 3 -10.63 10.48 -20.26
N CYS A 4 -11.15 9.25 -20.10
CA CYS A 4 -11.58 8.41 -21.22
C CYS A 4 -12.82 8.97 -21.95
N CYS A 5 -13.75 9.58 -21.21
CA CYS A 5 -14.94 10.20 -21.79
C CYS A 5 -14.61 11.45 -22.60
N ASP A 6 -13.59 12.20 -22.22
CA ASP A 6 -13.13 13.38 -22.97
C ASP A 6 -12.38 12.97 -24.24
N TYR A 7 -11.57 11.90 -24.18
CA TYR A 7 -10.91 11.34 -25.36
C TYR A 7 -11.88 10.73 -26.37
N ALA A 8 -12.96 10.11 -25.91
CA ALA A 8 -14.00 9.56 -26.79
C ALA A 8 -14.79 10.63 -27.56
N LYS A 9 -14.70 11.90 -27.17
CA LYS A 9 -15.35 13.04 -27.84
C LYS A 9 -14.45 13.74 -28.86
N LEU A 10 -13.16 13.39 -28.94
CA LEU A 10 -12.25 13.98 -29.91
C LEU A 10 -12.55 13.44 -31.31
N GLN A 11 -12.64 14.35 -32.29
CA GLN A 11 -12.86 13.99 -33.69
C GLN A 11 -11.62 13.38 -34.34
N GLU A 12 -10.42 13.66 -33.80
CA GLU A 12 -9.16 13.12 -34.29
C GLU A 12 -8.64 12.00 -33.36
N PRO A 13 -8.03 10.94 -33.92
CA PRO A 13 -7.45 9.87 -33.13
C PRO A 13 -6.36 10.39 -32.20
N THR A 14 -6.46 10.04 -30.91
CA THR A 14 -5.43 10.39 -29.93
C THR A 14 -4.18 9.53 -30.11
N GLY A 15 -3.01 10.15 -30.14
CA GLY A 15 -1.73 9.44 -30.24
C GLY A 15 -1.41 8.60 -29.00
N TRP A 16 -0.71 7.48 -29.19
CA TRP A 16 -0.31 6.58 -28.10
C TRP A 16 0.48 7.27 -26.98
N GLY A 17 1.38 8.20 -27.32
CA GLY A 17 2.15 8.93 -26.32
C GLY A 17 1.26 9.74 -25.36
N GLN A 18 0.26 10.43 -25.89
CA GLN A 18 -0.70 11.18 -25.10
C GLN A 18 -1.54 10.24 -24.24
N LEU A 19 -2.10 9.16 -24.82
CA LEU A 19 -2.88 8.17 -24.09
C LEU A 19 -2.08 7.53 -22.93
N LEU A 20 -0.83 7.16 -23.17
CA LEU A 20 0.04 6.57 -22.14
C LEU A 20 0.35 7.57 -21.03
N SER A 21 0.62 8.85 -21.36
CA SER A 21 0.94 9.89 -20.38
C SER A 21 -0.23 10.20 -19.42
N GLU A 22 -1.45 10.11 -19.94
CA GLU A 22 -2.69 10.39 -19.21
C GLU A 22 -3.18 9.19 -18.41
N SER A 23 -2.68 8.00 -18.75
CA SER A 23 -3.02 6.74 -18.09
C SER A 23 -1.96 6.27 -17.10
N ILE A 24 -0.87 7.02 -16.88
CA ILE A 24 0.11 6.66 -15.84
C ILE A 24 -0.59 6.67 -14.48
N GLY A 25 -0.60 5.52 -13.82
CA GLY A 25 -1.31 5.34 -12.55
C GLY A 25 -2.83 5.13 -12.69
N PHE A 26 -3.40 5.22 -13.89
CA PHE A 26 -4.78 4.82 -14.17
C PHE A 26 -4.80 3.42 -14.78
N GLN A 27 -5.14 2.43 -13.95
CA GLN A 27 -5.35 1.07 -14.43
C GLN A 27 -6.65 1.00 -15.24
N ALA A 28 -6.55 0.71 -16.54
CA ALA A 28 -7.68 0.31 -17.40
C ALA A 28 -8.27 -1.07 -17.02
N MET A 29 -7.71 -1.74 -16.00
CA MET A 29 -8.01 -3.11 -15.57
C MET A 29 -8.77 -3.17 -14.23
N ALA A 30 -9.51 -2.12 -13.87
CA ALA A 30 -10.21 -2.02 -12.58
C ALA A 30 -11.59 -2.72 -12.61
N GLY A 31 -11.60 -4.04 -12.75
CA GLY A 31 -12.76 -4.88 -12.44
C GLY A 31 -12.79 -5.38 -10.98
N VAL A 32 -11.69 -5.22 -10.25
CA VAL A 32 -11.55 -5.66 -8.85
C VAL A 32 -11.39 -4.42 -7.97
N PHE A 33 -12.20 -4.31 -6.92
CA PHE A 33 -12.44 -3.10 -6.12
C PHE A 33 -11.27 -2.60 -5.24
N MET A 34 -10.02 -3.06 -5.42
CA MET A 34 -8.89 -2.70 -4.52
C MET A 34 -7.45 -2.61 -5.07
N PRO A 35 -7.03 -2.98 -6.29
CA PRO A 35 -5.61 -3.30 -6.48
C PRO A 35 -4.74 -2.24 -7.17
N ALA A 36 -5.17 -0.97 -7.25
CA ALA A 36 -4.36 0.05 -7.92
C ALA A 36 -3.56 0.88 -6.90
N SER A 37 -2.24 0.87 -7.04
CA SER A 37 -1.39 1.80 -6.29
C SER A 37 -1.72 3.23 -6.71
N PHE A 38 -2.03 4.08 -5.75
CA PHE A 38 -2.28 5.49 -6.04
C PHE A 38 -0.98 6.21 -6.40
N VAL A 39 -1.05 6.99 -7.48
CA VAL A 39 -0.05 8.00 -7.80
C VAL A 39 -0.48 9.33 -7.19
N VAL A 40 0.46 10.07 -6.61
CA VAL A 40 0.21 11.42 -6.12
C VAL A 40 -0.03 12.34 -7.31
N PHE A 41 -1.24 12.91 -7.41
CA PHE A 41 -1.67 13.73 -8.55
C PHE A 41 -0.73 14.91 -8.84
N THR A 42 -0.19 15.56 -7.80
CA THR A 42 0.75 16.69 -7.96
C THR A 42 2.07 16.24 -8.55
N ASP A 43 2.55 15.05 -8.21
CA ASP A 43 3.78 14.51 -8.79
C ASP A 43 3.56 14.11 -10.26
N TRP A 44 2.41 13.48 -10.56
CA TRP A 44 2.00 13.21 -11.94
C TRP A 44 1.86 14.50 -12.76
N GLN A 45 1.25 15.54 -12.20
CA GLN A 45 1.07 16.82 -12.88
C GLN A 45 2.41 17.50 -13.17
N ARG A 46 3.34 17.53 -12.21
CA ARG A 46 4.71 18.05 -12.41
C ARG A 46 5.47 17.24 -13.46
N TRP A 47 5.31 15.93 -13.47
CA TRP A 47 5.89 15.05 -14.48
C TRP A 47 5.33 15.37 -15.87
N ARG A 48 4.00 15.48 -15.99
CA ARG A 48 3.31 15.85 -17.23
C ARG A 48 3.71 17.23 -17.74
N ASN A 49 3.95 18.18 -16.86
CA ASN A 49 4.40 19.53 -17.19
C ASN A 49 5.89 19.59 -17.61
N GLY A 50 6.60 18.47 -17.63
CA GLY A 50 8.01 18.42 -18.03
C GLY A 50 8.99 18.97 -16.97
N GLU A 51 8.57 19.05 -15.70
CA GLU A 51 9.46 19.50 -14.62
C GLU A 51 10.56 18.47 -14.30
N PHE A 52 10.34 17.21 -14.68
CA PHE A 52 11.26 16.09 -14.50
C PHE A 52 12.28 16.10 -15.65
N LYS A 53 13.38 16.83 -15.43
CA LYS A 53 14.45 16.99 -16.42
C LYS A 53 15.50 15.89 -16.29
N PHE A 54 16.12 15.55 -17.41
CA PHE A 54 17.10 14.47 -17.50
C PHE A 54 18.42 14.97 -18.07
N VAL A 55 19.50 14.34 -17.62
CA VAL A 55 20.86 14.54 -18.13
C VAL A 55 21.52 13.23 -18.47
N TRP A 56 22.42 13.26 -19.46
CA TRP A 56 23.34 12.17 -19.74
C TRP A 56 24.40 12.10 -18.65
N SER A 57 24.37 11.04 -17.84
CA SER A 57 25.40 10.82 -16.82
C SER A 57 26.56 9.97 -17.33
N LYS A 58 26.31 9.07 -18.28
CA LYS A 58 27.28 8.22 -18.99
C LYS A 58 26.62 7.66 -20.26
N PRO A 59 27.37 7.00 -21.17
CA PRO A 59 26.78 6.39 -22.37
C PRO A 59 25.60 5.47 -22.03
N PHE A 60 24.48 5.65 -22.74
CA PHE A 60 23.23 4.92 -22.54
C PHE A 60 22.57 5.05 -21.16
N HIS A 61 22.97 6.03 -20.34
CA HIS A 61 22.35 6.23 -19.03
C HIS A 61 21.83 7.66 -18.87
N LEU A 62 20.52 7.78 -18.68
CA LEU A 62 19.86 9.02 -18.30
C LEU A 62 19.64 9.03 -16.79
N ALA A 63 19.89 10.17 -16.17
CA ALA A 63 19.62 10.40 -14.76
C ALA A 63 18.81 11.69 -14.59
N PRO A 64 18.04 11.85 -13.51
CA PRO A 64 17.32 13.09 -13.28
C PRO A 64 18.32 14.19 -12.94
N GLU A 65 18.12 15.38 -13.51
CA GLU A 65 18.95 16.56 -13.23
C GLU A 65 18.84 16.97 -11.76
N LYS A 66 17.62 16.88 -11.22
CA LYS A 66 17.29 17.13 -9.82
C LYS A 66 16.06 16.32 -9.43
N ARG A 67 15.87 16.13 -8.13
CA ARG A 67 14.63 15.55 -7.61
C ARG A 67 13.53 16.60 -7.48
N VAL A 68 12.32 16.27 -7.90
CA VAL A 68 11.15 17.18 -7.96
C VAL A 68 9.91 16.56 -7.31
N GLY A 69 9.81 15.23 -7.29
CA GLY A 69 8.65 14.55 -6.74
C GLY A 69 8.59 14.59 -5.22
N SER A 70 7.38 14.65 -4.68
CA SER A 70 7.12 14.70 -3.25
C SER A 70 6.98 13.31 -2.61
N ALA A 71 6.50 12.34 -3.39
CA ALA A 71 6.25 10.96 -2.99
C ALA A 71 6.78 9.94 -4.03
N THR A 72 7.57 10.39 -5.00
CA THR A 72 8.21 9.56 -6.03
C THR A 72 9.34 8.72 -5.47
N VAL A 73 9.67 7.65 -6.21
CA VAL A 73 10.77 6.76 -5.85
C VAL A 73 11.78 6.70 -6.99
N LEU A 74 13.05 6.93 -6.68
CA LEU A 74 14.11 6.89 -7.67
C LEU A 74 14.40 5.44 -8.05
N ARG A 75 14.11 5.07 -9.30
CA ARG A 75 14.37 3.73 -9.83
C ARG A 75 15.00 3.83 -11.22
N THR A 76 15.90 2.90 -11.53
CA THR A 76 16.48 2.77 -12.86
C THR A 76 15.68 1.77 -13.66
N LEU A 77 15.13 2.24 -14.77
CA LEU A 77 14.31 1.49 -15.71
C LEU A 77 15.16 1.09 -16.91
N SER A 78 15.07 -0.17 -17.31
CA SER A 78 15.70 -0.70 -18.51
C SER A 78 14.95 -1.92 -19.00
N PHE A 79 15.16 -2.30 -20.26
CA PHE A 79 14.54 -3.49 -20.84
C PHE A 79 14.72 -4.74 -19.96
N TRP A 80 15.95 -4.99 -19.50
CA TRP A 80 16.27 -6.17 -18.68
C TRP A 80 15.61 -6.13 -17.30
N ARG A 81 15.58 -4.96 -16.65
CA ARG A 81 14.94 -4.82 -15.33
C ARG A 81 13.43 -4.99 -15.41
N LEU A 82 12.79 -4.42 -16.43
CA LEU A 82 11.35 -4.54 -16.66
C LEU A 82 10.97 -5.98 -17.02
N SER A 83 11.77 -6.64 -17.87
CA SER A 83 11.57 -8.06 -18.21
C SER A 83 11.75 -8.98 -17.01
N GLY A 84 12.78 -8.75 -16.19
CA GLY A 84 12.99 -9.50 -14.95
C GLY A 84 11.85 -9.29 -13.94
N HIS A 85 11.31 -8.08 -13.86
CA HIS A 85 10.15 -7.78 -13.03
C HIS A 85 8.88 -8.50 -13.54
N ALA A 86 8.64 -8.50 -14.86
CA ALA A 86 7.56 -9.26 -15.47
C ALA A 86 7.67 -10.77 -15.19
N ALA A 87 8.87 -11.33 -15.31
CA ALA A 87 9.11 -12.75 -14.99
C ALA A 87 8.83 -13.06 -13.51
N LYS A 88 9.23 -12.18 -12.58
CA LYS A 88 8.91 -12.30 -11.15
C LYS A 88 7.39 -12.33 -10.91
N ILE A 89 6.64 -11.43 -11.54
CA ILE A 89 5.18 -11.37 -11.42
C ILE A 89 4.53 -12.63 -11.99
N ALA A 90 4.99 -13.10 -13.15
CA ALA A 90 4.49 -14.34 -13.77
C ALA A 90 4.74 -15.56 -12.85
N PHE A 91 5.93 -15.66 -12.25
CA PHE A 91 6.25 -16.70 -11.28
C PHE A 91 5.31 -16.67 -10.07
N TRP A 92 5.12 -15.51 -9.43
CA TRP A 92 4.22 -15.42 -8.27
C TRP A 92 2.76 -15.65 -8.62
N THR A 93 2.32 -15.22 -9.81
CA THR A 93 0.99 -15.56 -10.34
C THR A 93 0.81 -17.07 -10.47
N ALA A 94 1.82 -17.78 -10.97
CA ALA A 94 1.79 -19.24 -11.06
C ALA A 94 1.74 -19.90 -9.67
N VAL A 95 2.57 -19.44 -8.72
CA VAL A 95 2.52 -19.93 -7.32
C VAL A 95 1.14 -19.69 -6.71
N HIS A 96 0.59 -18.48 -6.84
CA HIS A 96 -0.73 -18.16 -6.31
C HIS A 96 -1.82 -19.05 -6.92
N LYS A 97 -1.86 -19.18 -8.25
CA LYS A 97 -2.89 -19.94 -8.96
C LYS A 97 -2.79 -21.45 -8.75
N TYR A 98 -1.60 -22.02 -8.84
CA TYR A 98 -1.43 -23.48 -8.87
C TYR A 98 -1.08 -24.10 -7.52
N LEU A 99 -0.56 -23.33 -6.55
CA LEU A 99 -0.22 -23.84 -5.21
C LEU A 99 -1.20 -23.38 -4.14
N LEU A 100 -1.53 -22.09 -4.10
CA LEU A 100 -2.39 -21.56 -3.02
C LEU A 100 -3.89 -21.70 -3.34
N CYS A 101 -4.29 -21.40 -4.57
CA CYS A 101 -5.69 -21.53 -4.98
C CYS A 101 -6.14 -22.99 -5.19
N SER A 102 -5.22 -23.96 -5.22
CA SER A 102 -5.57 -25.39 -5.28
C SER A 102 -6.05 -25.95 -3.94
N ILE A 103 -5.90 -25.20 -2.84
CA ILE A 103 -6.37 -25.60 -1.53
C ILE A 103 -7.87 -25.31 -1.43
N ASP A 104 -8.69 -26.35 -1.27
CA ASP A 104 -10.14 -26.21 -1.01
C ASP A 104 -10.40 -25.78 0.44
N ILE A 105 -10.22 -24.48 0.69
CA ILE A 105 -10.45 -23.82 1.99
C ILE A 105 -11.86 -24.14 2.51
N ILE A 106 -12.87 -24.15 1.64
CA ILE A 106 -14.26 -24.35 2.03
C ILE A 106 -14.46 -25.79 2.50
N GLY A 107 -14.03 -26.77 1.69
CA GLY A 107 -14.10 -28.19 2.04
C GLY A 107 -13.38 -28.52 3.34
N VAL A 108 -12.23 -27.89 3.60
CA VAL A 108 -11.44 -28.10 4.81
C VAL A 108 -12.10 -27.52 6.08
N VAL A 109 -12.79 -26.38 5.97
CA VAL A 109 -13.33 -25.65 7.15
C VAL A 109 -14.74 -26.09 7.53
N ILE A 110 -15.57 -26.53 6.58
CA ILE A 110 -17.00 -26.86 6.85
C ILE A 110 -17.15 -27.87 8.00
N GLY A 111 -16.40 -28.98 7.97
CA GLY A 111 -16.51 -30.04 8.98
C GLY A 111 -16.12 -29.57 10.39
N PRO A 112 -14.92 -29.00 10.59
CA PRO A 112 -14.50 -28.39 11.85
C PRO A 112 -15.50 -27.34 12.37
N THR A 113 -15.98 -26.44 11.51
CA THR A 113 -16.95 -25.42 11.89
C THR A 113 -18.26 -26.03 12.37
N GLN A 114 -18.81 -27.03 11.67
CA GLN A 114 -20.03 -27.72 12.11
C GLN A 114 -19.86 -28.38 13.47
N ARG A 115 -18.73 -29.04 13.73
CA ARG A 115 -18.45 -29.65 15.05
C ARG A 115 -18.37 -28.61 16.16
N ILE A 116 -17.69 -27.49 15.93
CA ILE A 116 -17.59 -26.40 16.91
C ILE A 116 -18.96 -25.79 17.18
N LEU A 117 -19.75 -25.52 16.15
CA LEU A 117 -21.09 -24.94 16.29
C LEU A 117 -22.09 -25.85 17.00
N THR A 118 -21.84 -27.15 17.03
CA THR A 118 -22.69 -28.14 17.70
C THR A 118 -22.14 -28.54 19.07
N ASP A 119 -21.16 -27.82 19.62
CA ASP A 119 -20.47 -28.11 20.89
C ASP A 119 -19.73 -29.48 20.92
N HIS A 120 -19.41 -30.03 19.75
CA HIS A 120 -18.61 -31.26 19.58
C HIS A 120 -17.19 -30.96 19.07
N GLY A 121 -16.72 -29.72 19.21
CA GLY A 121 -15.42 -29.27 18.73
C GLY A 121 -14.26 -29.89 19.50
N THR A 122 -13.21 -30.28 18.78
CA THR A 122 -11.94 -30.76 19.35
C THR A 122 -10.84 -29.70 19.24
N PRO A 123 -9.75 -29.77 20.04
CA PRO A 123 -8.59 -28.88 19.86
C PRO A 123 -8.04 -28.87 18.43
N MET A 124 -8.11 -30.01 17.72
CA MET A 124 -7.67 -30.10 16.32
C MET A 124 -8.54 -29.29 15.37
N ASP A 125 -9.84 -29.15 15.64
CA ASP A 125 -10.74 -28.33 14.83
C ASP A 125 -10.34 -26.85 14.85
N TRP A 126 -9.94 -26.36 16.03
CA TRP A 126 -9.40 -25.01 16.19
C TRP A 126 -8.08 -24.82 15.42
N VAL A 127 -7.19 -25.81 15.48
CA VAL A 127 -5.93 -25.77 14.73
C VAL A 127 -6.19 -25.70 13.22
N ILE A 128 -7.13 -26.49 12.70
CA ILE A 128 -7.50 -26.50 11.28
C ILE A 128 -8.10 -25.16 10.86
N ILE A 129 -8.99 -24.58 11.66
CA ILE A 129 -9.59 -23.26 11.38
C ILE A 129 -8.51 -22.18 11.38
N CYS A 130 -7.66 -22.13 12.40
CA CYS A 130 -6.55 -21.17 12.49
C CYS A 130 -5.59 -21.29 11.29
N PHE A 131 -5.20 -22.51 10.92
CA PHE A 131 -4.36 -22.77 9.75
C PHE A 131 -5.03 -22.32 8.44
N THR A 132 -6.33 -22.54 8.32
CA THR A 132 -7.06 -22.15 7.12
C THR A 132 -7.23 -20.63 7.02
N CYS A 133 -7.51 -19.95 8.13
CA CYS A 133 -7.50 -18.48 8.20
C CYS A 133 -6.13 -17.92 7.83
N TYR A 134 -5.05 -18.50 8.35
CA TYR A 134 -3.69 -18.13 7.98
C TYR A 134 -3.45 -18.30 6.48
N THR A 135 -3.83 -19.45 5.91
CA THR A 135 -3.69 -19.73 4.48
C THR A 135 -4.49 -18.75 3.62
N PHE A 136 -5.70 -18.40 4.04
CA PHE A 136 -6.53 -17.40 3.38
C PHE A 136 -5.88 -16.01 3.40
N LEU A 137 -5.31 -15.60 4.54
CA LEU A 137 -4.57 -14.35 4.64
C LEU A 137 -3.34 -14.34 3.75
N VAL A 138 -2.55 -15.42 3.72
CA VAL A 138 -1.38 -15.55 2.84
C VAL A 138 -1.80 -15.48 1.37
N ARG A 139 -2.89 -16.15 0.99
CA ARG A 139 -3.47 -16.10 -0.36
C ARG A 139 -3.84 -14.66 -0.74
N PHE A 140 -4.57 -13.96 0.12
CA PHE A 140 -4.93 -12.56 -0.07
C PHE A 140 -3.69 -11.65 -0.18
N THR A 141 -2.71 -11.79 0.71
CA THR A 141 -1.49 -10.98 0.69
C THR A 141 -0.69 -11.21 -0.60
N LEU A 142 -0.54 -12.46 -1.04
CA LEU A 142 0.18 -12.75 -2.28
C LEU A 142 -0.57 -12.20 -3.50
N PHE A 143 -1.89 -12.39 -3.55
CA PHE A 143 -2.75 -11.78 -4.57
C PHE A 143 -2.54 -10.26 -4.64
N TYR A 144 -2.62 -9.59 -3.49
CA TYR A 144 -2.45 -8.14 -3.40
C TYR A 144 -1.06 -7.68 -3.89
N VAL A 145 0.01 -8.38 -3.46
CA VAL A 145 1.39 -8.11 -3.93
C VAL A 145 1.48 -8.27 -5.45
N ILE A 146 0.94 -9.34 -6.03
CA ILE A 146 0.98 -9.59 -7.48
C ILE A 146 0.36 -8.44 -8.25
N PHE A 147 -0.85 -8.01 -7.85
CA PHE A 147 -1.53 -6.95 -8.57
C PHE A 147 -0.86 -5.59 -8.41
N TYR A 148 -0.34 -5.30 -7.22
CA TYR A 148 0.39 -4.05 -6.98
C TYR A 148 1.67 -4.02 -7.82
N GLU A 149 2.41 -5.13 -7.88
CA GLU A 149 3.62 -5.27 -8.70
C GLU A 149 3.31 -5.19 -10.19
N LEU A 150 2.18 -5.76 -10.64
CA LEU A 150 1.70 -5.61 -12.01
C LEU A 150 1.40 -4.14 -12.33
N SER A 151 0.72 -3.44 -11.42
CA SER A 151 0.44 -2.01 -11.58
C SER A 151 1.72 -1.20 -11.69
N ARG A 152 2.69 -1.50 -10.83
CA ARG A 152 4.01 -0.87 -10.82
C ARG A 152 4.76 -1.14 -12.12
N LEU A 153 4.78 -2.38 -12.60
CA LEU A 153 5.40 -2.74 -13.87
C LEU A 153 4.81 -1.94 -15.03
N VAL A 154 3.48 -1.82 -15.11
CA VAL A 154 2.81 -1.07 -16.18
C VAL A 154 3.18 0.41 -16.11
N GLY A 155 3.10 1.04 -14.93
CA GLY A 155 3.45 2.45 -14.77
C GLY A 155 4.93 2.75 -15.05
N ASP A 156 5.83 1.88 -14.60
CA ASP A 156 7.25 1.99 -14.90
C ASP A 156 7.53 1.81 -16.40
N PHE A 157 6.88 0.84 -17.05
CA PHE A 157 7.00 0.64 -18.48
C PHE A 157 6.51 1.87 -19.27
N GLN A 158 5.39 2.47 -18.86
CA GLN A 158 4.90 3.72 -19.44
C GLN A 158 5.91 4.86 -19.28
N GLN A 159 6.43 5.09 -18.07
CA GLN A 159 7.44 6.14 -17.85
C GLN A 159 8.75 5.87 -18.61
N PHE A 160 9.14 4.61 -18.77
CA PHE A 160 10.30 4.22 -19.57
C PHE A 160 10.10 4.60 -21.04
N LEU A 161 8.97 4.21 -21.65
CA LEU A 161 8.64 4.52 -23.04
C LEU A 161 8.46 6.02 -23.30
N LEU A 162 7.94 6.76 -22.32
CA LEU A 162 7.73 8.21 -22.41
C LEU A 162 8.96 9.02 -21.99
N SER A 163 10.07 8.35 -21.64
CA SER A 163 11.30 9.05 -21.30
C SER A 163 11.91 9.75 -22.52
N PRO A 164 12.71 10.81 -22.32
CA PRO A 164 13.38 11.50 -23.42
C PRO A 164 14.25 10.59 -24.30
N ALA A 165 14.67 9.43 -23.79
CA ALA A 165 15.43 8.43 -24.54
C ALA A 165 14.70 7.91 -25.79
N PHE A 166 13.37 7.91 -25.80
CA PHE A 166 12.60 7.46 -26.97
C PHE A 166 11.95 8.61 -27.75
N SER A 167 12.29 9.85 -27.40
CA SER A 167 11.84 11.03 -28.14
C SER A 167 12.61 11.21 -29.45
N PRO A 168 11.97 11.68 -30.54
CA PRO A 168 12.68 12.07 -31.76
C PRO A 168 13.78 13.12 -31.52
N ASN A 169 13.59 13.99 -30.53
CA ASN A 169 14.47 15.12 -30.23
C ASN A 169 15.32 14.88 -28.97
N THR A 170 15.69 13.62 -28.65
CA THR A 170 16.45 13.28 -27.44
C THR A 170 17.67 14.18 -27.22
N LEU A 171 18.45 14.47 -28.28
CA LEU A 171 19.70 15.24 -28.19
C LEU A 171 19.47 16.73 -27.85
N GLU A 172 18.27 17.25 -28.11
CA GLU A 172 17.89 18.61 -27.72
C GLU A 172 17.35 18.64 -26.29
N LEU A 173 16.60 17.60 -25.91
CA LEU A 173 15.93 17.46 -24.62
C LEU A 173 16.88 17.07 -23.48
N VAL A 174 17.95 16.32 -23.78
CA VAL A 174 18.86 15.78 -22.79
C VAL A 174 20.27 16.32 -23.01
N ARG A 175 20.70 17.20 -22.10
CA ARG A 175 22.07 17.73 -22.06
C ARG A 175 22.93 16.86 -21.15
N GLY A 176 24.26 17.03 -21.17
CA GLY A 176 25.15 16.29 -20.28
C GLY A 176 26.44 15.88 -20.99
N ASP A 177 26.94 14.68 -20.69
CA ASP A 177 28.20 14.16 -21.21
C ASP A 177 28.24 14.17 -22.76
N PRO A 178 29.15 14.95 -23.39
CA PRO A 178 29.31 15.00 -24.84
C PRO A 178 29.68 13.65 -25.47
N LEU A 179 30.40 12.80 -24.73
CA LEU A 179 30.75 11.45 -25.19
C LEU A 179 29.51 10.58 -25.23
N ALA A 180 28.66 10.63 -24.21
CA ALA A 180 27.38 9.91 -24.18
C ALA A 180 26.47 10.31 -25.35
N ALA A 181 26.37 11.61 -25.66
CA ALA A 181 25.61 12.10 -26.82
C ALA A 181 26.16 11.57 -28.15
N LYS A 182 27.50 11.48 -28.29
CA LYS A 182 28.16 10.91 -29.48
C LYS A 182 27.85 9.41 -29.62
N PHE A 183 28.00 8.64 -28.55
CA PHE A 183 27.66 7.20 -28.55
C PHE A 183 26.19 6.97 -28.87
N TRP A 184 25.30 7.78 -28.29
CA TRP A 184 23.87 7.71 -28.57
C TRP A 184 23.58 7.90 -30.05
N LYS A 185 24.16 8.94 -30.67
CA LYS A 185 23.97 9.23 -32.10
C LYS A 185 24.42 8.09 -33.01
N GLN A 186 25.49 7.38 -32.64
CA GLN A 186 26.04 6.27 -33.43
C GLN A 186 25.30 4.94 -33.22
N ALA A 187 24.64 4.76 -32.08
CA ALA A 187 23.96 3.51 -31.74
C ALA A 187 22.73 3.26 -32.62
N SER A 188 22.52 2.00 -32.98
CA SER A 188 21.29 1.56 -33.65
C SER A 188 20.07 1.68 -32.72
N LEU A 189 18.87 1.70 -33.30
CA LEU A 189 17.62 1.77 -32.51
C LEU A 189 17.48 0.58 -31.54
N VAL A 190 17.84 -0.62 -31.99
CA VAL A 190 17.81 -1.86 -31.17
C VAL A 190 18.83 -1.77 -30.03
N GLU A 191 20.04 -1.29 -30.33
CA GLU A 191 21.08 -1.13 -29.32
C GLU A 191 20.66 -0.13 -28.25
N ARG A 192 20.08 1.01 -28.65
CA ARG A 192 19.51 2.00 -27.71
C ARG A 192 18.46 1.35 -26.83
N TRP A 193 17.52 0.62 -27.41
CA TRP A 193 16.46 -0.07 -26.66
C TRP A 193 16.98 -1.04 -25.60
N ILE A 194 17.99 -1.84 -25.93
CA ILE A 194 18.51 -2.89 -25.05
C ILE A 194 19.44 -2.31 -23.97
N ARG A 195 20.27 -1.32 -24.33
CA ARG A 195 21.32 -0.80 -23.46
C ARG A 195 20.88 0.38 -22.62
N VAL A 196 19.81 1.09 -22.99
CA VAL A 196 19.39 2.29 -22.28
C VAL A 196 18.95 1.97 -20.85
N GLU A 197 19.50 2.73 -19.93
CA GLU A 197 19.10 2.80 -18.54
C GLU A 197 18.57 4.20 -18.25
N VAL A 198 17.34 4.31 -17.77
CA VAL A 198 16.71 5.57 -17.41
C VAL A 198 16.47 5.56 -15.91
N THR A 199 17.34 6.24 -15.16
CA THR A 199 17.07 6.55 -13.76
C THR A 199 16.05 7.68 -13.70
N VAL A 200 14.89 7.42 -13.11
CA VAL A 200 13.77 8.37 -13.04
C VAL A 200 13.10 8.31 -11.68
N GLU A 201 12.56 9.44 -11.26
CA GLU A 201 11.61 9.53 -10.17
C GLU A 201 10.28 8.89 -10.63
N CYS A 202 10.12 7.60 -10.32
CA CYS A 202 8.93 6.86 -10.70
C CYS A 202 7.73 7.33 -9.90
N LEU A 203 6.62 7.50 -10.60
CA LEU A 203 5.32 7.91 -10.07
C LEU A 203 4.64 6.78 -9.30
N MET A 204 4.87 5.54 -9.74
CA MET A 204 4.39 4.37 -9.01
C MET A 204 5.17 4.24 -7.69
N PRO A 205 4.48 4.11 -6.54
CA PRO A 205 5.11 3.90 -5.24
C PRO A 205 5.82 2.54 -5.13
N GLU A 206 6.58 2.36 -4.05
CA GLU A 206 7.14 1.03 -3.72
C GLU A 206 6.06 0.00 -3.45
N GLY A 207 6.42 -1.27 -3.67
CA GLY A 207 5.56 -2.43 -3.45
C GLY A 207 5.17 -2.60 -1.98
N PRO A 208 4.06 -3.32 -1.70
CA PRO A 208 3.54 -3.43 -0.36
C PRO A 208 4.42 -4.34 0.51
N CYS A 209 4.55 -4.02 1.80
CA CYS A 209 5.14 -4.95 2.76
C CYS A 209 4.12 -6.03 3.16
N CYS A 210 4.64 -7.20 3.53
CA CYS A 210 3.81 -8.21 4.15
C CYS A 210 3.37 -7.70 5.55
N THR A 211 2.07 -7.61 5.81
CA THR A 211 1.55 -7.16 7.11
C THR A 211 2.05 -8.00 8.27
N MET A 212 2.44 -9.25 8.01
CA MET A 212 2.98 -10.19 9.00
C MET A 212 4.41 -9.87 9.46
N ILE A 213 5.19 -9.09 8.69
CA ILE A 213 6.58 -8.75 9.05
C ILE A 213 6.71 -7.37 9.71
N ALA A 214 5.62 -6.59 9.77
CA ALA A 214 5.61 -5.29 10.42
C ALA A 214 5.49 -5.44 11.94
N PHE A 215 6.24 -4.62 12.69
CA PHE A 215 6.26 -4.67 14.15
C PHE A 215 5.24 -3.72 14.79
N THR A 216 4.73 -2.77 14.02
CA THR A 216 3.79 -1.75 14.44
C THR A 216 2.64 -1.60 13.45
N SER A 217 1.45 -1.27 13.96
CA SER A 217 0.29 -0.85 13.18
C SER A 217 0.64 0.33 12.27
N SER A 218 1.42 1.31 12.76
CA SER A 218 1.84 2.43 11.91
C SER A 218 2.77 2.04 10.76
N GLU A 219 3.60 1.00 10.89
CA GLU A 219 4.35 0.44 9.76
C GLU A 219 3.42 -0.23 8.75
N ILE A 220 2.42 -0.97 9.22
CA ILE A 220 1.40 -1.59 8.34
C ILE A 220 0.71 -0.50 7.52
N TRP A 221 0.27 0.60 8.13
CA TRP A 221 -0.35 1.70 7.37
C TRP A 221 0.57 2.39 6.37
N ARG A 222 1.89 2.45 6.61
CA ARG A 222 2.85 3.10 5.70
C ARG A 222 3.19 2.22 4.50
N PHE A 223 3.24 0.92 4.71
CA PHE A 223 3.84 -0.01 3.78
C PHE A 223 2.88 -1.04 3.23
N PHE A 224 1.71 -1.27 3.83
CA PHE A 224 0.69 -2.16 3.25
C PHE A 224 0.12 -1.59 1.95
N ASP A 225 -0.17 -0.29 1.90
CA ASP A 225 -0.54 0.41 0.67
C ASP A 225 0.15 1.78 0.66
N THR A 226 1.36 1.83 0.11
CA THR A 226 2.16 3.06 0.08
C THR A 226 1.52 4.14 -0.80
N GLY A 227 0.80 3.75 -1.86
CA GLY A 227 0.06 4.68 -2.70
C GLY A 227 -1.03 5.40 -1.91
N LEU A 228 -1.94 4.64 -1.29
CA LEU A 228 -3.00 5.19 -0.46
C LEU A 228 -2.41 5.99 0.70
N TYR A 229 -1.39 5.47 1.39
CA TYR A 229 -0.70 6.20 2.45
C TYR A 229 -0.19 7.58 1.99
N ASN A 230 0.42 7.66 0.81
CA ASN A 230 0.90 8.92 0.25
C ASN A 230 -0.26 9.88 -0.05
N VAL A 231 -1.38 9.40 -0.57
CA VAL A 231 -2.60 10.21 -0.77
C VAL A 231 -3.09 10.76 0.55
N LEU A 232 -3.27 9.90 1.56
CA LEU A 232 -3.72 10.29 2.90
C LEU A 232 -2.78 11.33 3.53
N LYS A 233 -1.47 11.09 3.44
CA LYS A 233 -0.43 11.95 3.98
C LYS A 233 -0.41 13.33 3.31
N HIS A 234 -0.38 13.38 1.98
CA HIS A 234 -0.13 14.60 1.22
C HIS A 234 -1.40 15.41 0.92
N TYR A 235 -2.58 14.79 0.88
CA TYR A 235 -3.84 15.48 0.59
C TYR A 235 -4.76 15.68 1.79
N ILE A 236 -4.55 14.96 2.89
CA ILE A 236 -5.40 15.07 4.08
C ILE A 236 -4.57 15.49 5.30
N TYR A 237 -3.64 14.64 5.72
CA TYR A 237 -2.95 14.82 7.00
C TYR A 237 -2.08 16.08 7.02
N ILE A 238 -1.15 16.26 6.07
CA ILE A 238 -0.27 17.43 6.04
C ILE A 238 -1.05 18.73 5.82
N PRO A 239 -1.95 18.84 4.82
CA PRO A 239 -2.75 20.05 4.63
C PRO A 239 -3.57 20.42 5.87
N TRP A 240 -4.14 19.44 6.58
CA TRP A 240 -4.82 19.71 7.84
C TRP A 240 -3.89 20.30 8.90
N MET A 241 -2.69 19.74 9.06
CA MET A 241 -1.69 20.27 10.00
C MET A 241 -1.30 21.72 9.66
N GLU A 242 -1.20 22.05 8.37
CA GLU A 242 -0.91 23.40 7.89
C GLU A 242 -2.06 24.37 8.19
N VAL A 243 -3.31 23.96 7.94
CA VAL A 243 -4.51 24.75 8.27
C VAL A 243 -4.57 25.07 9.76
N VAL A 244 -4.39 24.09 10.64
CA VAL A 244 -4.42 24.32 12.09
C VAL A 244 -3.29 25.27 12.52
N THR A 245 -2.10 25.12 11.94
CA THR A 245 -0.96 25.99 12.22
C THR A 245 -1.26 27.43 11.78
N MET A 246 -1.78 27.61 10.57
CA MET A 246 -2.17 28.90 10.01
C MET A 246 -3.25 29.58 10.86
N VAL A 247 -4.30 28.87 11.25
CA VAL A 247 -5.41 29.41 12.07
C VAL A 247 -4.92 29.81 13.46
N THR A 248 -4.01 29.04 14.07
CA THR A 248 -3.60 29.28 15.45
C THR A 248 -2.52 30.36 15.57
N TYR A 249 -1.61 30.46 14.60
CA TYR A 249 -0.42 31.33 14.71
C TYR A 249 -0.27 32.35 13.56
N GLY A 250 -1.19 32.35 12.59
CA GLY A 250 -1.15 33.21 11.41
C GLY A 250 -0.16 32.75 10.33
N ASN A 251 -0.15 33.46 9.20
CA ASN A 251 0.71 33.16 8.05
C ASN A 251 2.11 33.79 8.24
N LYS A 252 2.90 33.29 9.19
CA LYS A 252 4.32 33.68 9.33
C LYS A 252 5.19 32.47 9.01
N ASP A 253 6.03 32.61 8.00
CA ASP A 253 6.82 31.55 7.34
C ASP A 253 7.82 30.77 8.24
N ASN A 254 7.92 31.10 9.54
CA ASN A 254 8.92 30.54 10.48
C ASN A 254 8.35 29.89 11.75
N LEU A 255 7.08 29.48 11.79
CA LEU A 255 6.40 29.03 13.02
C LEU A 255 6.45 27.53 13.33
N ARG A 256 7.05 26.68 12.48
CA ARG A 256 7.08 25.22 12.70
C ARG A 256 7.74 24.83 14.04
N GLY A 257 8.58 25.71 14.59
CA GLY A 257 9.22 25.55 15.90
C GLY A 257 8.54 26.26 17.09
N GLN A 258 7.47 27.03 16.88
CA GLN A 258 6.82 27.84 17.94
C GLN A 258 5.40 27.34 18.31
N THR A 259 4.95 26.26 17.69
CA THR A 259 3.63 25.67 17.95
C THR A 259 3.64 24.93 19.29
N SER A 260 2.65 25.22 20.15
CA SER A 260 2.49 24.55 21.44
C SER A 260 2.36 23.03 21.23
N PRO A 261 3.01 22.20 22.05
CA PRO A 261 2.87 20.74 21.98
C PRO A 261 1.42 20.26 22.06
N VAL A 262 0.55 21.02 22.74
CA VAL A 262 -0.89 20.70 22.83
C VAL A 262 -1.56 20.87 21.47
N VAL A 263 -1.36 22.01 20.82
CA VAL A 263 -1.92 22.31 19.49
C VAL A 263 -1.42 21.32 18.46
N GLN A 264 -0.12 21.00 18.45
CA GLN A 264 0.43 19.99 17.54
C GLN A 264 -0.19 18.61 17.74
N ASN A 265 -0.51 18.23 18.98
CA ASN A 265 -1.14 16.95 19.27
C ASN A 265 -2.60 16.92 18.84
N ILE A 266 -3.35 17.99 19.11
CA ILE A 266 -4.73 18.13 18.65
C ILE A 266 -4.78 18.06 17.12
N ALA A 267 -3.94 18.85 16.45
CA ALA A 267 -3.83 18.86 14.98
C ALA A 267 -3.55 17.45 14.45
N ALA A 268 -2.58 16.74 15.03
CA ALA A 268 -2.23 15.39 14.59
C ALA A 268 -3.35 14.37 14.81
N VAL A 269 -4.08 14.45 15.94
CA VAL A 269 -5.21 13.56 16.21
C VAL A 269 -6.34 13.81 15.21
N PHE A 270 -6.72 15.06 14.99
CA PHE A 270 -7.77 15.38 14.01
C PHE A 270 -7.34 15.04 12.57
N GLY A 271 -6.07 15.26 12.22
CA GLY A 271 -5.53 14.85 10.91
C GLY A 271 -5.61 13.34 10.71
N ALA A 272 -5.34 12.56 11.76
CA ALA A 272 -5.54 11.12 11.74
C ALA A 272 -7.03 10.75 11.64
N VAL A 273 -7.91 11.41 12.40
CA VAL A 273 -9.37 11.17 12.32
C VAL A 273 -9.87 11.38 10.90
N PHE A 274 -9.52 12.49 10.23
CA PHE A 274 -9.93 12.72 8.84
C PHE A 274 -9.36 11.67 7.88
N THR A 275 -8.12 11.24 8.10
CA THR A 275 -7.49 10.17 7.34
C THR A 275 -8.28 8.85 7.46
N PHE A 276 -8.63 8.43 8.68
CA PHE A 276 -9.39 7.20 8.90
C PHE A 276 -10.85 7.31 8.45
N LEU A 277 -11.48 8.49 8.55
CA LEU A 277 -12.81 8.74 8.01
C LEU A 277 -12.84 8.65 6.48
N PHE A 278 -11.79 9.14 5.82
CA PHE A 278 -11.64 8.97 4.38
C PHE A 278 -11.52 7.48 4.03
N VAL A 279 -10.68 6.72 4.73
CA VAL A 279 -10.52 5.26 4.53
C VAL A 279 -11.86 4.53 4.70
N LEU A 280 -12.61 4.83 5.76
CA LEU A 280 -13.94 4.24 5.98
C LEU A 280 -14.91 4.58 4.84
N THR A 281 -14.91 5.83 4.38
CA THR A 281 -15.77 6.27 3.28
C THR A 281 -15.38 5.61 1.97
N PHE A 282 -14.07 5.51 1.70
CA PHE A 282 -13.51 4.90 0.50
C PHE A 282 -13.85 3.41 0.40
N HIS A 283 -13.75 2.66 1.50
CA HIS A 283 -14.09 1.24 1.53
C HIS A 283 -15.58 0.97 1.77
N GLY A 284 -16.36 1.99 2.13
CA GLY A 284 -17.79 1.91 2.40
C GLY A 284 -18.13 1.71 3.87
N TRP A 285 -19.26 2.30 4.26
CA TRP A 285 -19.77 2.35 5.64
C TRP A 285 -20.55 1.07 6.01
N ASN A 286 -19.85 -0.06 6.08
CA ASN A 286 -20.41 -1.30 6.60
C ASN A 286 -19.84 -1.66 7.98
N LYS A 287 -20.48 -2.60 8.67
CA LYS A 287 -20.10 -2.99 10.04
C LYS A 287 -18.66 -3.51 10.14
N GLY A 288 -18.21 -4.30 9.17
CA GLY A 288 -16.85 -4.86 9.14
C GLY A 288 -15.80 -3.76 9.03
N ASN A 289 -15.95 -2.89 8.03
CA ASN A 289 -15.07 -1.74 7.83
C ASN A 289 -15.05 -0.78 9.01
N TYR A 290 -16.22 -0.53 9.62
CA TYR A 290 -16.32 0.33 10.80
C TYR A 290 -15.49 -0.20 11.97
N VAL A 291 -15.60 -1.50 12.26
CA VAL A 291 -14.82 -2.18 13.31
C VAL A 291 -13.33 -2.14 12.98
N TRP A 292 -12.97 -2.53 11.75
CA TRP A 292 -11.57 -2.53 11.30
C TRP A 292 -10.92 -1.15 11.44
N VAL A 293 -11.53 -0.11 10.87
CA VAL A 293 -11.03 1.27 10.92
C VAL A 293 -10.91 1.78 12.35
N THR A 294 -11.91 1.49 13.19
CA THR A 294 -11.93 1.94 14.59
C THR A 294 -10.82 1.28 15.39
N ILE A 295 -10.64 -0.03 15.28
CA ILE A 295 -9.53 -0.73 15.95
C ILE A 295 -8.19 -0.21 15.44
N SER A 296 -8.03 -0.02 14.13
CA SER A 296 -6.79 0.53 13.56
C SER A 296 -6.48 1.94 14.07
N PHE A 297 -7.48 2.81 14.23
CA PHE A 297 -7.31 4.13 14.83
C PHE A 297 -6.90 4.04 16.31
N VAL A 298 -7.51 3.14 17.09
CA VAL A 298 -7.14 2.92 18.50
C VAL A 298 -5.70 2.42 18.61
N LEU A 299 -5.29 1.46 17.78
CA LEU A 299 -3.91 0.97 17.76
C LEU A 299 -2.92 2.08 17.42
N TRP A 300 -3.24 2.93 16.44
CA TRP A 300 -2.43 4.10 16.10
C TRP A 300 -2.32 5.09 17.28
N MET A 301 -3.42 5.33 18.00
CA MET A 301 -3.42 6.19 19.20
C MET A 301 -2.55 5.63 20.32
N ILE A 302 -2.60 4.31 20.57
CA ILE A 302 -1.74 3.63 21.55
C ILE A 302 -0.27 3.81 21.17
N GLU A 303 0.11 3.53 19.92
CA GLU A 303 1.49 3.68 19.45
C GLU A 303 1.99 5.12 19.59
N ARG A 304 1.14 6.10 19.22
CA ARG A 304 1.47 7.51 19.36
C ARG A 304 1.70 7.88 20.83
N PHE A 305 0.85 7.42 21.73
CA PHE A 305 0.98 7.69 23.16
C PHE A 305 2.24 7.06 23.74
N VAL A 306 2.50 5.78 23.44
CA VAL A 306 3.69 5.05 23.88
C VAL A 306 4.96 5.72 23.34
N ALA A 307 5.00 6.11 22.07
CA ALA A 307 6.14 6.81 21.49
C ALA A 307 6.39 8.16 22.16
N LYS A 308 5.32 8.92 22.47
CA LYS A 308 5.44 10.18 23.21
C LYS A 308 5.92 9.95 24.64
N ALA A 309 5.34 9.00 25.36
CA ALA A 309 5.73 8.66 26.72
C ALA A 309 7.18 8.18 26.79
N ASN A 310 7.63 7.36 25.82
CA ASN A 310 9.01 6.92 25.73
C ASN A 310 9.98 8.10 25.54
N ARG A 311 9.63 9.09 24.69
CA ARG A 311 10.44 10.30 24.49
C ARG A 311 10.48 11.20 25.74
N THR A 312 9.37 11.31 26.46
CA THR A 312 9.28 12.20 27.64
C THR A 312 9.93 11.58 28.88
N TYR A 313 9.76 10.28 29.10
CA TYR A 313 10.16 9.61 30.34
C TYR A 313 11.32 8.62 30.16
N ALA A 314 11.91 8.55 28.96
CA ALA A 314 12.96 7.59 28.62
C ALA A 314 12.61 6.16 29.06
N LEU A 315 11.38 5.73 28.78
CA LEU A 315 10.82 4.47 29.31
C LEU A 315 11.70 3.27 28.97
N SER A 316 12.15 3.17 27.72
CA SER A 316 13.04 2.12 27.24
C SER A 316 14.35 2.08 28.01
N ASP A 317 14.99 3.23 28.21
CA ASP A 317 16.27 3.33 28.92
C ASP A 317 16.10 2.98 30.39
N ASN A 318 15.01 3.45 31.01
CA ASN A 318 14.68 3.16 32.40
C ASN A 318 14.37 1.67 32.62
N LEU A 319 13.66 1.05 31.68
CA LEU A 319 13.34 -0.38 31.72
C LEU A 319 14.63 -1.21 31.54
N SER A 320 15.48 -0.84 30.58
CA SER A 320 16.77 -1.48 30.33
C SER A 320 17.72 -1.35 31.53
N LYS A 321 17.78 -0.19 32.20
CA LYS A 321 18.58 0.02 33.42
C LYS A 321 18.09 -0.82 34.61
N ARG A 322 16.77 -1.01 34.75
CA ARG A 322 16.17 -1.70 35.90
C ARG A 322 16.11 -3.22 35.75
N LEU A 323 15.78 -3.70 34.55
CA LEU A 323 15.51 -5.11 34.27
C LEU A 323 16.57 -5.74 33.35
N GLY A 324 17.44 -4.94 32.74
CA GLY A 324 18.40 -5.38 31.72
C GLY A 324 17.84 -5.31 30.30
N ALA A 325 18.74 -5.20 29.33
CA ALA A 325 18.39 -5.08 27.91
C ALA A 325 17.59 -6.28 27.37
N ALA A 326 17.87 -7.49 27.87
CA ALA A 326 17.14 -8.70 27.45
C ALA A 326 15.66 -8.65 27.88
N TRP A 327 15.35 -8.13 29.07
CA TRP A 327 13.98 -7.99 29.55
C TRP A 327 13.25 -6.84 28.86
N GLU A 328 13.93 -5.72 28.57
CA GLU A 328 13.38 -4.64 27.75
C GLU A 328 12.94 -5.16 26.37
N GLN A 329 13.83 -5.89 25.68
CA GLN A 329 13.54 -6.51 24.40
C GLN A 329 12.33 -7.45 24.48
N ARG A 330 12.25 -8.31 25.51
CA ARG A 330 11.12 -9.25 25.69
C ARG A 330 9.80 -8.51 25.89
N ILE A 331 9.78 -7.46 26.72
CA ILE A 331 8.58 -6.65 26.98
C ILE A 331 8.14 -5.94 25.69
N ARG A 332 9.09 -5.36 24.94
CA ARG A 332 8.81 -4.73 23.65
C ARG A 332 8.25 -5.73 22.64
N CYS A 333 8.87 -6.90 22.51
CA CYS A 333 8.39 -7.97 21.63
C CYS A 333 7.00 -8.48 22.03
N ALA A 334 6.73 -8.65 23.32
CA ALA A 334 5.40 -9.05 23.81
C ALA A 334 4.34 -7.99 23.48
N ALA A 335 4.65 -6.71 23.69
CA ALA A 335 3.75 -5.60 23.35
C ALA A 335 3.48 -5.52 21.83
N CYS A 336 4.52 -5.58 21.00
CA CYS A 336 4.38 -5.62 19.54
C CYS A 336 3.57 -6.84 19.07
N SER A 337 3.80 -8.02 19.66
CA SER A 337 3.06 -9.24 19.31
C SER A 337 1.57 -9.11 19.65
N GLY A 338 1.25 -8.53 20.81
CA GLY A 338 -0.13 -8.26 21.20
C GLY A 338 -0.83 -7.27 20.27
N LEU A 339 -0.16 -6.16 19.92
CA LEU A 339 -0.66 -5.19 18.94
C LEU A 339 -0.89 -5.85 17.57
N GLN A 340 0.06 -6.66 17.12
CA GLN A 340 -0.03 -7.35 15.84
C GLN A 340 -1.18 -8.35 15.82
N MET A 341 -1.41 -9.10 16.91
CA MET A 341 -2.56 -10.00 17.03
C MET A 341 -3.88 -9.24 16.90
N ILE A 342 -4.03 -8.11 17.60
CA ILE A 342 -5.24 -7.28 17.50
C ILE A 342 -5.39 -6.74 16.07
N ASN A 343 -4.30 -6.36 15.42
CA ASN A 343 -4.36 -5.86 14.05
C ASN A 343 -4.76 -6.95 13.04
N LEU A 344 -4.29 -8.19 13.20
CA LEU A 344 -4.70 -9.32 12.37
C LEU A 344 -6.17 -9.68 12.58
N LEU A 345 -6.64 -9.68 13.83
CA LEU A 345 -8.06 -9.85 14.13
C LEU A 345 -8.90 -8.73 13.51
N SER A 346 -8.44 -7.48 13.62
CA SER A 346 -9.05 -6.32 12.98
C SER A 346 -9.13 -6.49 11.45
N PHE A 347 -8.05 -6.94 10.83
CA PHE A 347 -7.96 -7.14 9.39
C PHE A 347 -8.94 -8.21 8.88
N SER A 348 -9.27 -9.21 9.70
CA SER A 348 -10.30 -10.19 9.33
C SER A 348 -11.67 -9.55 9.08
N PHE A 349 -12.03 -8.47 9.80
CA PHE A 349 -13.27 -7.71 9.56
C PHE A 349 -13.26 -6.92 8.25
N PHE A 350 -12.08 -6.65 7.69
CA PHE A 350 -11.92 -5.98 6.40
C PHE A 350 -11.96 -6.98 5.23
N VAL A 351 -11.24 -8.10 5.35
CA VAL A 351 -11.11 -9.07 4.25
C VAL A 351 -12.31 -10.03 4.17
N THR A 352 -13.08 -10.17 5.26
CA THR A 352 -14.25 -11.08 5.32
C THR A 352 -15.54 -10.34 5.69
N SER A 353 -16.65 -11.06 5.82
CA SER A 353 -17.89 -10.47 6.35
C SER A 353 -17.77 -10.20 7.86
N TYR A 354 -18.56 -9.24 8.36
CA TYR A 354 -18.64 -8.96 9.79
C TYR A 354 -18.93 -10.21 10.62
N ASP A 355 -19.87 -11.05 10.17
CA ASP A 355 -20.27 -12.25 10.91
C ASP A 355 -19.16 -13.32 10.94
N SER A 356 -18.42 -13.50 9.84
CA SER A 356 -17.29 -14.42 9.78
C SER A 356 -16.13 -13.97 10.68
N ALA A 357 -15.79 -12.68 10.65
CA ALA A 357 -14.76 -12.11 11.51
C ALA A 357 -15.17 -12.14 12.99
N TRP A 358 -16.43 -11.82 13.29
CA TRP A 358 -16.95 -11.88 14.66
C TRP A 358 -16.92 -13.31 15.21
N PHE A 359 -17.28 -14.30 14.40
CA PHE A 359 -17.13 -15.70 14.78
C PHE A 359 -15.68 -15.99 15.18
N LEU A 360 -14.69 -15.64 14.37
CA LEU A 360 -13.27 -15.87 14.69
C LEU A 360 -12.84 -15.22 16.02
N VAL A 361 -13.31 -14.01 16.30
CA VAL A 361 -13.02 -13.32 17.56
C VAL A 361 -13.72 -13.99 18.74
N ASP A 362 -15.02 -14.29 18.64
CA ASP A 362 -15.80 -14.92 19.71
C ASP A 362 -15.30 -16.34 20.04
N SER A 363 -14.70 -16.98 19.05
CA SER A 363 -14.28 -18.38 19.09
C SER A 363 -12.78 -18.57 19.40
N THR A 364 -12.01 -17.48 19.51
CA THR A 364 -10.71 -17.54 20.20
C THR A 364 -10.90 -18.00 21.65
N PRO A 365 -9.97 -18.81 22.22
CA PRO A 365 -10.20 -19.72 23.35
C PRO A 365 -10.49 -19.06 24.72
N ALA A 366 -10.87 -17.79 24.76
CA ALA A 366 -11.23 -17.07 25.98
C ALA A 366 -12.69 -17.29 26.44
N ARG A 367 -13.58 -17.90 25.64
CA ARG A 367 -14.97 -18.17 26.04
C ARG A 367 -15.54 -19.50 25.50
N PRO A 368 -16.37 -20.23 26.29
CA PRO A 368 -17.26 -21.25 25.76
C PRO A 368 -18.43 -20.59 25.00
N CYS A 369 -18.63 -20.95 23.72
CA CYS A 369 -19.69 -20.39 22.86
C CYS A 369 -21.10 -20.75 23.36
N LYS A 370 -22.08 -19.87 23.10
CA LYS A 370 -23.52 -20.12 23.26
C LYS A 370 -24.23 -20.16 21.90
N LEU A 371 -25.17 -21.10 21.77
CA LEU A 371 -25.85 -21.63 20.58
C LEU A 371 -26.63 -20.68 19.62
N SER A 372 -26.63 -19.35 19.78
CA SER A 372 -27.69 -18.51 19.15
C SER A 372 -27.46 -18.07 17.69
N ASN A 373 -26.37 -18.45 17.01
CA ASN A 373 -25.98 -17.82 15.73
C ASN A 373 -26.16 -18.69 14.45
N LEU A 374 -26.73 -19.90 14.56
CA LEU A 374 -26.84 -20.87 13.47
C LEU A 374 -27.64 -20.37 12.24
N GLY A 375 -28.68 -19.54 12.46
CA GLY A 375 -29.61 -19.12 11.40
C GLY A 375 -29.10 -18.06 10.43
N LYS A 376 -28.06 -17.29 10.79
CA LYS A 376 -27.52 -16.20 9.94
C LYS A 376 -26.37 -16.65 9.03
N PHE A 377 -25.62 -17.67 9.43
CA PHE A 377 -24.41 -18.12 8.73
C PHE A 377 -24.70 -18.81 7.39
N LEU A 378 -25.79 -19.59 7.31
CA LEU A 378 -26.14 -20.35 6.11
C LEU A 378 -26.73 -19.49 4.98
N SER A 379 -27.29 -18.31 5.28
CA SER A 379 -27.85 -17.41 4.26
C SER A 379 -26.83 -16.45 3.63
N LEU A 380 -25.62 -16.29 4.22
CA LEU A 380 -24.65 -15.26 3.83
C LEU A 380 -23.47 -15.77 2.97
N ASN A 381 -23.22 -17.08 2.93
CA ASN A 381 -22.09 -17.66 2.18
C ASN A 381 -22.39 -17.92 0.70
N LEU A 382 -23.66 -17.94 0.26
CA LEU A 382 -23.99 -18.09 -1.15
C LEU A 382 -23.97 -16.78 -1.94
N SER A 383 -24.16 -15.63 -1.28
CA SER A 383 -24.23 -14.32 -1.94
C SER A 383 -22.91 -13.54 -1.94
N SER A 384 -21.97 -13.85 -1.05
CA SER A 384 -20.68 -13.14 -0.95
C SER A 384 -19.51 -13.82 -1.69
N VAL A 385 -19.64 -15.12 -2.01
CA VAL A 385 -18.60 -15.89 -2.73
C VAL A 385 -18.72 -15.75 -4.26
N ILE A 386 -19.89 -15.35 -4.78
CA ILE A 386 -20.12 -15.18 -6.22
C ILE A 386 -19.55 -13.84 -6.75
N SER A 387 -19.14 -12.90 -5.89
CA SER A 387 -18.53 -11.64 -6.34
C SER A 387 -16.99 -11.63 -6.38
N PHE A 388 -16.32 -12.74 -6.06
CA PHE A 388 -14.85 -12.84 -6.08
C PHE A 388 -14.29 -13.87 -7.09
N TYR A 389 -15.13 -14.34 -8.02
CA TYR A 389 -14.73 -15.13 -9.18
C TYR A 389 -15.25 -14.52 -10.48
#